data_AF-A0A972KDX7-F1
#
_entry.id   AF-A0A972KDX7-F1
#
_cell.length_a   1.000
_cell.length_b   1.000
_cell.length_c   1.000
_cell.angle_alpha   90.00
_cell.angle_beta   90.00
_cell.angle_gamma   90.00
#
_symmetry.space_group_name_H-M   'P 1'
#
loop_
_entity.id
_entity.type
_entity.pdbx_description
1 polymer ?
#
loop_
_entity_poly.entity_id
_entity_poly.type
_entity_poly.pdbx_seq_one_letter_code
_entity_poly.pdbx_strand_id
1 'polypeptide(L)'
;MPVLVIVLAFLAAPFAGPAAEIFAGPSDDALIAGAEVYNESCAACHQAGGAGVPGQFPPLAGNPSVDDTEYMETVIKNGLSGEIEVNGQTYNGVMPASSAMSDDDVASVIAYVQSGFATPQAEVPEVVLDSSGGSRSPLTIALYVMFGLAAVLGATVFRSRIVAVNGPREVSWSDAWMKTGVIVVGLILVTTMVPVWAWESGTLQDLSSVTRDLITIGVWTVGLTGSLFLLWYFHRKNRV
;
A
#
# COMPACT_ATOMS: atom_id res chain seq x y z
N MET A 1 60.68 -34.99 -3.31
CA MET A 1 59.83 -33.92 -2.74
C MET A 1 60.10 -32.63 -3.53
N PRO A 2 59.44 -32.41 -4.69
CA PRO A 2 58.60 -31.19 -4.79
C PRO A 2 57.47 -31.22 -5.86
N VAL A 3 56.96 -32.37 -6.29
CA VAL A 3 55.95 -32.42 -7.38
C VAL A 3 54.49 -32.34 -6.87
N LEU A 4 54.26 -32.54 -5.56
CA LEU A 4 52.90 -32.70 -5.01
C LEU A 4 52.22 -31.39 -4.53
N VAL A 5 52.91 -30.24 -4.55
CA VAL A 5 52.38 -28.99 -3.98
C VAL A 5 51.77 -28.05 -5.04
N ILE A 6 52.05 -28.28 -6.33
CA ILE A 6 51.55 -27.39 -7.40
C ILE A 6 50.12 -27.76 -7.85
N VAL A 7 49.65 -28.97 -7.55
CA VAL A 7 48.32 -29.46 -7.99
C VAL A 7 47.17 -29.02 -7.06
N LEU A 8 47.46 -28.53 -5.85
CA LEU A 8 46.43 -28.15 -4.86
C LEU A 8 46.11 -26.65 -4.75
N ALA A 9 46.80 -25.78 -5.50
CA ALA A 9 46.53 -24.34 -5.49
C ALA A 9 45.65 -23.84 -6.65
N PHE A 10 45.16 -24.74 -7.52
CA PHE A 10 44.24 -24.41 -8.62
C PHE A 10 42.76 -24.72 -8.29
N LEU A 11 42.43 -24.95 -7.02
CA LEU A 11 41.09 -25.34 -6.56
C LEU A 11 40.31 -24.23 -5.84
N ALA A 12 40.76 -22.97 -5.90
CA ALA A 12 40.08 -21.85 -5.23
C ALA A 12 40.12 -20.53 -6.02
N ALA A 13 40.10 -20.59 -7.35
CA ALA A 13 39.64 -19.45 -8.12
C ALA A 13 38.12 -19.63 -8.31
N PRO A 14 37.27 -18.75 -7.78
CA PRO A 14 35.89 -18.72 -8.23
C PRO A 14 35.94 -18.35 -9.70
N PHE A 15 35.67 -19.31 -10.58
CA PHE A 15 35.26 -19.03 -11.95
C PHE A 15 33.86 -18.39 -11.88
N ALA A 16 33.80 -17.15 -11.41
CA ALA A 16 32.73 -16.23 -11.72
C ALA A 16 32.99 -15.72 -13.15
N GLY A 17 32.83 -16.61 -14.11
CA GLY A 17 32.72 -16.22 -15.52
C GLY A 17 31.34 -15.60 -15.78
N PRO A 18 31.16 -14.91 -16.92
CA PRO A 18 29.97 -14.11 -17.25
C PRO A 18 28.69 -14.94 -17.55
N ALA A 19 28.59 -16.17 -17.06
CA ALA A 19 27.41 -17.01 -17.23
C ALA A 19 26.19 -16.50 -16.43
N ALA A 20 26.42 -15.68 -15.40
CA ALA A 20 25.35 -15.08 -14.60
C ALA A 20 24.59 -13.96 -15.34
N GLU A 21 25.18 -13.35 -16.38
CA GLU A 21 24.54 -12.24 -17.10
C GLU A 21 23.58 -12.69 -18.21
N ILE A 22 23.60 -13.98 -18.59
CA ILE A 22 22.76 -14.49 -19.70
C ILE A 22 21.34 -14.89 -19.22
N PHE A 23 21.11 -14.92 -17.90
CA PHE A 23 19.80 -15.21 -17.30
C PHE A 23 19.31 -14.12 -16.33
N ALA A 24 20.01 -12.99 -16.24
CA ALA A 24 19.51 -11.86 -15.51
C ALA A 24 18.35 -11.27 -16.30
N GLY A 25 17.12 -11.42 -15.79
CA GLY A 25 15.98 -10.63 -16.25
C GLY A 25 16.25 -9.13 -16.07
N PRO A 26 15.27 -8.27 -16.37
CA PRO A 26 15.41 -6.83 -16.11
C PRO A 26 15.85 -6.58 -14.67
N SER A 27 16.78 -5.64 -14.48
CA SER A 27 17.29 -5.30 -13.15
C SER A 27 16.18 -4.74 -12.28
N ASP A 28 16.35 -4.86 -10.96
CA ASP A 28 15.35 -4.38 -10.02
C ASP A 28 15.08 -2.87 -10.17
N ASP A 29 16.14 -2.08 -10.40
CA ASP A 29 16.06 -0.65 -10.69
C ASP A 29 15.23 -0.34 -11.95
N ALA A 30 15.41 -1.14 -13.01
CA ALA A 30 14.65 -0.96 -14.25
C ALA A 30 13.16 -1.29 -14.05
N LEU A 31 12.84 -2.28 -13.23
CA LEU A 31 11.46 -2.62 -12.89
C LEU A 31 10.78 -1.56 -12.00
N ILE A 32 11.52 -0.97 -11.06
CA ILE A 32 11.03 0.13 -10.22
C ILE A 32 10.76 1.37 -11.07
N ALA A 33 11.73 1.78 -11.89
CA ALA A 33 11.58 2.92 -12.81
C ALA A 33 10.43 2.69 -13.80
N GLY A 34 10.34 1.49 -14.37
CA GLY A 34 9.27 1.11 -15.28
C GLY A 34 7.89 1.17 -14.65
N ALA A 35 7.76 0.82 -13.37
CA ALA A 35 6.50 0.92 -12.64
C ALA A 35 6.08 2.37 -12.37
N GLU A 36 7.04 3.26 -12.10
CA GLU A 36 6.77 4.70 -11.95
C GLU A 36 6.23 5.27 -13.28
N VAL A 37 6.97 5.07 -14.38
CA VAL A 37 6.56 5.50 -15.72
C VAL A 37 5.18 4.94 -16.11
N TYR A 38 4.93 3.66 -15.83
CA TYR A 38 3.65 3.02 -16.10
C TYR A 38 2.50 3.71 -15.37
N ASN A 39 2.66 3.98 -14.08
CA ASN A 39 1.62 4.59 -13.26
C ASN A 39 1.30 6.03 -13.70
N GLU A 40 2.31 6.78 -14.13
CA GLU A 40 2.13 8.16 -14.57
C GLU A 40 1.53 8.27 -15.97
N SER A 41 1.96 7.42 -16.90
CA SER A 41 1.69 7.61 -18.33
C SER A 41 0.75 6.57 -18.95
N CYS A 42 0.66 5.35 -18.39
CA CYS A 42 0.01 4.22 -19.05
C CYS A 42 -1.25 3.75 -18.30
N ALA A 43 -1.20 3.76 -16.97
CA ALA A 43 -2.23 3.17 -16.10
C ALA A 43 -3.60 3.84 -16.23
N ALA A 44 -3.66 5.11 -16.63
CA ALA A 44 -4.92 5.83 -16.83
C ALA A 44 -5.85 5.13 -17.85
N CYS A 45 -5.27 4.52 -18.89
CA CYS A 45 -6.01 3.81 -19.93
C CYS A 45 -5.91 2.30 -19.77
N HIS A 46 -4.70 1.78 -19.57
CA HIS A 46 -4.45 0.33 -19.48
C HIS A 46 -4.73 -0.27 -18.10
N GLN A 47 -5.14 0.56 -17.13
CA GLN A 47 -5.45 0.20 -15.74
C GLN A 47 -4.24 -0.30 -14.95
N ALA A 48 -4.37 -0.36 -13.63
CA ALA A 48 -3.38 -1.03 -12.78
C ALA A 48 -3.27 -2.51 -13.18
N GLY A 49 -2.04 -3.01 -13.32
CA GLY A 49 -1.78 -4.40 -13.73
C GLY A 49 -2.18 -4.73 -15.17
N GLY A 50 -2.39 -3.72 -16.04
CA GLY A 50 -2.57 -3.94 -17.48
C GLY A 50 -3.87 -4.60 -17.91
N ALA A 51 -4.91 -4.59 -17.08
CA ALA A 51 -6.19 -5.24 -17.40
C ALA A 51 -6.96 -4.57 -18.56
N GLY A 52 -6.68 -3.31 -18.86
CA GLY A 52 -7.41 -2.53 -19.85
C GLY A 52 -8.90 -2.37 -19.51
N VAL A 53 -9.68 -2.00 -20.52
CA VAL A 53 -11.15 -1.87 -20.43
C VAL A 53 -11.74 -2.57 -21.67
N PRO A 54 -12.50 -3.68 -21.52
CA PRO A 54 -13.06 -4.42 -22.65
C PRO A 54 -13.80 -3.53 -23.65
N GLY A 55 -13.46 -3.66 -24.94
CA GLY A 55 -14.05 -2.87 -26.03
C GLY A 55 -13.56 -1.42 -26.15
N GLN A 56 -12.75 -0.91 -25.22
CA GLN A 56 -12.26 0.47 -25.22
C GLN A 56 -10.73 0.56 -25.19
N PHE A 57 -10.08 -0.09 -24.22
CA PHE A 57 -8.63 -0.11 -24.07
C PHE A 57 -8.14 -1.56 -24.00
N PRO A 58 -7.22 -1.98 -24.89
CA PRO A 58 -6.77 -3.36 -24.93
C PRO A 58 -6.00 -3.71 -23.63
N PRO A 59 -6.16 -4.95 -23.13
CA PRO A 59 -5.32 -5.45 -22.06
C PRO A 59 -3.88 -5.56 -22.53
N LEU A 60 -2.95 -5.24 -21.63
CA LEU A 60 -1.53 -5.55 -21.77
C LEU A 60 -1.20 -6.87 -21.06
N ALA A 61 -1.90 -7.16 -19.95
CA ALA A 61 -1.77 -8.43 -19.25
C ALA A 61 -2.26 -9.59 -20.13
N GLY A 62 -1.39 -10.56 -20.37
CA GLY A 62 -1.70 -11.73 -21.19
C GLY A 62 -1.93 -11.41 -22.67
N ASN A 63 -1.42 -10.27 -23.16
CA ASN A 63 -1.43 -9.93 -24.58
C ASN A 63 -0.08 -10.35 -25.20
N PRO A 64 -0.03 -11.32 -26.12
CA PRO A 64 1.22 -11.81 -26.69
C PRO A 64 2.00 -10.76 -27.50
N SER A 65 1.35 -9.67 -27.94
CA SER A 65 2.04 -8.58 -28.63
C SER A 65 2.98 -7.80 -27.71
N VAL A 66 2.85 -7.89 -26.38
CA VAL A 66 3.75 -7.20 -25.45
C VAL A 66 5.13 -7.86 -25.34
N ASP A 67 5.24 -9.13 -25.78
CA ASP A 67 6.50 -9.88 -25.81
C ASP A 67 7.42 -9.42 -26.95
N ASP A 68 6.88 -8.68 -27.94
CA ASP A 68 7.65 -8.05 -29.01
C ASP A 68 8.09 -6.65 -28.59
N THR A 69 9.35 -6.54 -28.15
CA THR A 69 9.95 -5.29 -27.69
C THR A 69 9.99 -4.20 -28.77
N GLU A 70 10.28 -4.56 -30.03
CA GLU A 70 10.35 -3.58 -31.13
C GLU A 70 8.96 -3.02 -31.46
N TYR A 71 7.94 -3.90 -31.43
CA TYR A 71 6.55 -3.49 -31.55
C TYR A 71 6.13 -2.54 -30.41
N MET A 72 6.43 -2.91 -29.16
CA MET A 72 6.10 -2.09 -27.99
C MET A 72 6.77 -0.70 -28.07
N GLU A 73 8.06 -0.65 -28.39
CA GLU A 73 8.79 0.60 -28.56
C GLU A 73 8.17 1.48 -29.66
N THR A 74 7.85 0.87 -30.80
CA THR A 74 7.21 1.56 -31.93
C THR A 74 5.85 2.13 -31.55
N VAL A 75 5.02 1.35 -30.85
CA VAL A 75 3.68 1.76 -30.41
C VAL A 75 3.76 2.87 -29.37
N ILE A 76 4.68 2.79 -28.41
CA ILE A 76 4.85 3.84 -27.38
C ILE A 76 5.31 5.15 -28.03
N LYS A 77 6.32 5.09 -28.91
CA LYS A 77 6.91 6.31 -29.51
C LYS A 77 6.05 6.95 -30.59
N ASN A 78 5.35 6.15 -31.39
CA ASN A 78 4.60 6.65 -32.56
C ASN A 78 3.08 6.62 -32.36
N GLY A 79 2.59 6.01 -31.28
CA GLY A 79 1.18 5.75 -31.08
C GLY A 79 0.68 4.57 -31.92
N LEU A 80 -0.58 4.20 -31.70
CA LEU A 80 -1.26 3.15 -32.45
C LEU A 80 -2.70 3.58 -32.73
N SER A 81 -3.16 3.38 -33.97
CA SER A 81 -4.53 3.68 -34.36
C SER A 81 -5.05 2.66 -35.36
N GLY A 82 -6.36 2.51 -35.40
CA GLY A 82 -7.04 1.56 -36.27
C GLY A 82 -7.50 0.31 -35.53
N GLU A 83 -8.04 -0.63 -36.30
CA GLU A 83 -8.61 -1.85 -35.77
C GLU A 83 -7.52 -2.87 -35.44
N ILE A 84 -7.54 -3.37 -34.20
CA ILE A 84 -6.70 -4.46 -33.72
C ILE A 84 -7.56 -5.51 -33.02
N GLU A 85 -7.08 -6.75 -32.99
CA GLU A 85 -7.67 -7.82 -32.20
C GLU A 85 -6.70 -8.22 -31.08
N VAL A 86 -7.19 -8.22 -29.84
CA VAL A 86 -6.44 -8.69 -28.67
C VAL A 86 -7.31 -9.67 -27.92
N ASN A 87 -6.83 -10.90 -27.73
CA ASN A 87 -7.53 -11.96 -27.00
C ASN A 87 -8.98 -12.19 -27.47
N GLY A 88 -9.22 -12.13 -28.80
CA GLY A 88 -10.53 -12.34 -29.42
C GLY A 88 -11.51 -11.18 -29.23
N GLN A 89 -11.03 -10.00 -28.84
CA GLN A 89 -11.81 -8.77 -28.77
C GLN A 89 -11.24 -7.73 -29.74
N THR A 90 -12.12 -7.07 -30.48
CA THR A 90 -11.75 -6.00 -31.42
C THR A 90 -11.69 -4.65 -30.69
N TYR A 91 -10.63 -3.90 -30.95
CA TYR A 91 -10.42 -2.54 -30.46
C TYR A 91 -10.17 -1.63 -31.65
N ASN A 92 -10.82 -0.47 -31.70
CA ASN A 92 -10.64 0.51 -32.76
C ASN A 92 -10.52 1.92 -32.14
N GLY A 93 -9.43 2.11 -31.42
CA GLY A 93 -9.13 3.34 -30.68
C GLY A 93 -7.89 4.05 -31.23
N VAL A 94 -7.47 5.08 -30.51
CA VAL A 94 -6.22 5.79 -30.76
C VAL A 94 -5.43 5.83 -29.45
N MET A 95 -4.25 5.22 -29.47
CA MET A 95 -3.21 5.40 -28.46
C MET A 95 -2.30 6.55 -28.95
N PRO A 96 -2.26 7.70 -28.25
CA PRO A 96 -1.38 8.80 -28.61
C PRO A 96 0.10 8.41 -28.54
N ALA A 97 0.92 9.07 -29.36
CA ALA A 97 2.36 8.94 -29.32
C ALA A 97 2.93 9.60 -28.05
N SER A 98 3.82 8.90 -27.34
CA SER A 98 4.60 9.43 -26.22
C SER A 98 5.97 9.91 -26.71
N SER A 99 6.01 10.74 -27.74
CA SER A 99 7.26 11.17 -28.40
C SER A 99 8.21 11.99 -27.53
N ALA A 100 7.76 12.44 -26.36
CA ALA A 100 8.55 13.19 -25.38
C ALA A 100 9.18 12.29 -24.30
N MET A 101 8.82 11.00 -24.26
CA MET A 101 9.37 10.02 -23.31
C MET A 101 10.79 9.65 -23.71
N SER A 102 11.70 9.52 -22.73
CA SER A 102 13.09 9.16 -23.01
C SER A 102 13.22 7.67 -23.40
N ASP A 103 14.29 7.32 -24.11
CA ASP A 103 14.54 5.92 -24.49
C ASP A 103 14.70 5.01 -23.26
N ASP A 104 15.29 5.51 -22.18
CA ASP A 104 15.45 4.79 -20.92
C ASP A 104 14.11 4.53 -20.22
N ASP A 105 13.20 5.52 -20.24
CA ASP A 105 11.84 5.36 -19.70
C ASP A 105 11.03 4.35 -20.52
N VAL A 106 11.15 4.41 -21.85
CA VAL A 106 10.51 3.44 -22.76
C VAL A 106 11.03 2.03 -22.50
N ALA A 107 12.35 1.86 -22.39
CA ALA A 107 12.93 0.55 -22.09
C ALA A 107 12.48 0.02 -20.71
N SER A 108 12.44 0.89 -19.70
CA SER A 108 12.04 0.53 -18.33
C SER A 108 10.56 0.13 -18.27
N VAL A 109 9.66 0.88 -18.92
CA VAL A 109 8.23 0.53 -18.91
C VAL A 109 7.95 -0.75 -19.69
N ILE A 110 8.66 -1.01 -20.78
CA ILE A 110 8.55 -2.28 -21.51
C ILE A 110 9.00 -3.45 -20.62
N ALA A 111 10.14 -3.31 -19.94
CA ALA A 111 10.62 -4.31 -19.00
C ALA A 111 9.61 -4.60 -17.88
N TYR A 112 8.97 -3.57 -17.34
CA TYR A 112 7.93 -3.71 -16.31
C TYR A 112 6.65 -4.39 -16.83
N VAL A 113 6.22 -4.09 -18.05
CA VAL A 113 5.06 -4.78 -18.67
C VAL A 113 5.39 -6.24 -18.94
N GLN A 114 6.57 -6.54 -19.49
CA GLN A 114 7.03 -7.89 -19.80
C GLN A 114 7.33 -8.73 -18.54
N SER A 115 7.64 -8.10 -17.41
CA SER A 115 7.74 -8.80 -16.11
C SER A 115 6.37 -9.22 -15.55
N GLY A 116 5.28 -8.85 -16.23
CA GLY A 116 3.92 -9.08 -15.76
C GLY A 116 3.53 -8.11 -14.64
N PHE A 117 4.00 -6.86 -14.71
CA PHE A 117 3.75 -5.81 -13.71
C PHE A 117 4.33 -6.13 -12.33
N ALA A 118 5.32 -7.02 -12.29
CA ALA A 118 6.06 -7.35 -11.08
C ALA A 118 7.11 -6.26 -10.83
N THR A 119 6.97 -5.56 -9.71
CA THR A 119 8.09 -4.85 -9.11
C THR A 119 8.78 -5.78 -8.11
N PRO A 120 10.11 -5.92 -8.16
CA PRO A 120 10.86 -6.41 -7.03
C PRO A 120 10.47 -5.56 -5.81
N GLN A 121 10.35 -6.18 -4.64
CA GLN A 121 10.34 -5.37 -3.42
C GLN A 121 11.68 -4.66 -3.42
N ALA A 122 11.70 -3.36 -3.75
CA ALA A 122 12.91 -2.56 -3.82
C ALA A 122 13.80 -2.95 -2.64
N GLU A 123 14.93 -3.61 -2.93
CA GLU A 123 16.05 -3.64 -2.01
C GLU A 123 16.39 -2.17 -1.81
N VAL A 124 15.91 -1.63 -0.69
CA VAL A 124 16.18 -0.27 -0.26
C VAL A 124 17.69 -0.13 -0.39
N PRO A 125 18.21 0.73 -1.29
CA PRO A 125 19.65 0.92 -1.40
C PRO A 125 20.14 1.17 0.02
N GLU A 126 21.15 0.43 0.46
CA GLU A 126 21.64 0.43 1.84
C GLU A 126 21.94 1.87 2.25
N VAL A 127 20.91 2.54 2.77
CA VAL A 127 21.04 3.76 3.54
C VAL A 127 21.85 3.27 4.72
N VAL A 128 23.08 3.76 4.83
CA VAL A 128 23.87 3.66 6.05
C VAL A 128 22.95 4.07 7.19
N LEU A 129 22.36 3.08 7.84
CA LEU A 129 21.52 3.30 8.99
C LEU A 129 22.49 3.71 10.08
N ASP A 130 22.59 5.02 10.30
CA ASP A 130 22.96 5.49 11.62
C ASP A 130 22.04 4.73 12.59
N SER A 131 22.66 3.84 13.37
CA SER A 131 21.98 3.00 14.34
C SER A 131 21.51 3.80 15.56
N SER A 132 21.28 5.10 15.41
CA SER A 132 20.43 5.90 16.30
C SER A 132 18.97 5.54 16.04
N GLY A 133 18.63 4.28 16.34
CA GLY A 133 17.26 3.84 16.49
C GLY A 133 16.53 4.85 17.35
N GLY A 134 15.51 5.50 16.77
CA GLY A 134 14.54 6.31 17.48
C GLY A 134 13.71 5.42 18.40
N SER A 135 14.33 4.80 19.41
CA SER A 135 13.62 4.30 20.57
C SER A 135 12.94 5.52 21.18
N ARG A 136 11.62 5.63 20.97
CA ARG A 136 10.82 6.58 21.73
C ARG A 136 11.22 6.41 23.19
N SER A 137 11.65 7.50 23.83
CA SER A 137 12.25 7.44 25.16
C SER A 137 11.36 6.59 26.09
N PRO A 138 11.92 5.78 27.00
CA PRO A 138 11.12 4.99 27.95
C PRO A 138 10.08 5.84 28.69
N LEU A 139 10.38 7.13 28.87
CA LEU A 139 9.46 8.15 29.39
C LEU A 139 8.23 8.38 28.50
N THR A 140 8.38 8.44 27.18
CA THR A 140 7.28 8.61 26.23
C THR A 140 6.32 7.41 26.28
N ILE A 141 6.87 6.19 26.28
CA ILE A 141 6.07 4.96 26.38
C ILE A 141 5.37 4.91 27.75
N ALA A 142 6.10 5.23 28.83
CA ALA A 142 5.54 5.30 30.18
C ALA A 142 4.41 6.33 30.29
N LEU A 143 4.54 7.49 29.66
CA LEU A 143 3.49 8.52 29.63
C LEU A 143 2.22 8.01 28.94
N TYR A 144 2.33 7.37 27.77
CA TYR A 144 1.16 6.81 27.08
C TYR A 144 0.47 5.71 27.88
N VAL A 145 1.24 4.82 28.52
CA VAL A 145 0.68 3.77 29.39
C VAL A 145 -0.01 4.39 30.62
N MET A 146 0.58 5.44 31.21
CA MET A 146 -0.02 6.16 32.33
C MET A 146 -1.33 6.88 31.95
N PHE A 147 -1.38 7.53 30.79
CA PHE A 147 -2.62 8.16 30.29
C PHE A 147 -3.70 7.11 29.97
N GLY A 148 -3.32 5.98 29.36
CA GLY A 148 -4.24 4.87 29.10
C GLY A 148 -4.80 4.26 30.39
N LEU A 149 -3.95 4.01 31.39
CA LEU A 149 -4.37 3.51 32.69
C LEU A 149 -5.23 4.54 33.45
N ALA A 150 -4.90 5.83 33.39
CA ALA A 150 -5.71 6.89 33.99
C ALA A 150 -7.10 7.00 33.35
N ALA A 151 -7.22 6.80 32.04
CA ALA A 151 -8.52 6.76 31.36
C ALA A 151 -9.37 5.55 31.80
N VAL A 152 -8.75 4.36 31.90
CA VAL A 152 -9.42 3.14 32.36
C VAL A 152 -9.81 3.22 33.84
N LEU A 153 -8.93 3.75 34.69
CA LEU A 153 -9.20 3.97 36.11
C LEU A 153 -10.24 5.08 36.31
N GLY A 154 -10.20 6.15 35.52
CA GLY A 154 -11.23 7.18 35.48
C GLY A 154 -12.60 6.60 35.14
N ALA A 155 -12.68 5.74 34.12
CA ALA A 155 -13.91 5.06 33.74
C ALA A 155 -14.45 4.10 34.82
N THR A 156 -13.56 3.42 35.56
CA THR A 156 -13.94 2.46 36.62
C THR A 156 -14.25 3.14 37.97
N VAL A 157 -13.62 4.25 38.31
CA VAL A 157 -13.94 5.06 39.51
C VAL A 157 -15.20 5.90 39.26
N PHE A 158 -15.43 6.37 38.04
CA PHE A 158 -16.69 7.03 37.67
C PHE A 158 -17.87 6.04 37.64
N ARG A 159 -17.61 4.75 37.34
CA ARG A 159 -18.59 3.65 37.48
C ARG A 159 -19.06 3.48 38.92
N SER A 160 -18.22 3.67 39.93
CA SER A 160 -18.61 3.44 41.34
C SER A 160 -19.36 4.60 41.98
N ARG A 161 -19.28 5.82 41.42
CA ARG A 161 -20.02 7.01 41.89
C ARG A 161 -21.42 7.16 41.30
N ILE A 162 -21.81 6.36 40.31
CA ILE A 162 -23.11 6.46 39.61
C ILE A 162 -24.13 5.37 40.01
N VAL A 163 -23.79 4.46 40.93
CA VAL A 163 -24.67 3.34 41.34
C VAL A 163 -25.59 3.69 42.53
N ALA A 164 -25.96 4.97 42.70
CA ALA A 164 -26.94 5.36 43.71
C ALA A 164 -28.03 6.28 43.14
N VAL A 165 -28.71 5.86 42.07
CA VAL A 165 -30.06 6.36 41.79
C VAL A 165 -30.92 5.22 41.27
N ASN A 166 -31.61 4.54 42.21
CA ASN A 166 -32.66 3.57 41.89
C ASN A 166 -33.96 4.32 41.55
N GLY A 167 -34.40 4.20 40.30
CA GLY A 167 -35.73 4.57 39.83
C GLY A 167 -35.82 4.47 38.30
N PRO A 168 -36.90 3.91 37.72
CA PRO A 168 -37.07 3.90 36.27
C PRO A 168 -37.22 5.35 35.79
N ARG A 169 -36.20 5.89 35.13
CA ARG A 169 -36.33 7.15 34.41
C ARG A 169 -36.78 6.82 32.99
N GLU A 170 -38.01 7.17 32.67
CA GLU A 170 -38.49 7.25 31.30
C GLU A 170 -37.73 8.38 30.62
N VAL A 171 -36.63 8.05 29.94
CA VAL A 171 -35.87 9.01 29.14
C VAL A 171 -36.66 9.23 27.85
N SER A 172 -36.95 10.48 27.49
CA SER A 172 -37.66 10.74 26.23
C SER A 172 -36.87 10.12 25.07
N TRP A 173 -37.57 9.50 24.11
CA TRP A 173 -36.92 8.85 22.96
C TRP A 173 -36.00 9.82 22.21
N SER A 174 -36.38 11.09 22.13
CA SER A 174 -35.55 12.17 21.58
C SER A 174 -34.27 12.44 22.39
N ASP A 175 -34.34 12.45 23.73
CA ASP A 175 -33.14 12.66 24.55
C ASP A 175 -32.20 11.46 24.51
N ALA A 176 -32.75 10.26 24.41
CA ALA A 176 -31.97 9.04 24.20
C ALA A 176 -31.23 9.10 22.86
N TRP A 177 -31.91 9.48 21.78
CA TRP A 177 -31.31 9.62 20.45
C TRP A 177 -30.31 10.76 20.34
N MET A 178 -30.56 11.92 20.96
CA MET A 178 -29.62 13.04 20.92
C MET A 178 -28.32 12.72 21.66
N LYS A 179 -28.40 12.07 22.83
CA LYS A 179 -27.20 11.66 23.60
C LYS A 179 -26.42 10.56 22.88
N THR A 180 -27.13 9.63 22.27
CA THR A 180 -26.56 8.54 21.48
C THR A 180 -25.92 9.06 20.19
N GLY A 181 -26.60 9.98 19.50
CA GLY A 181 -26.13 10.62 18.28
C GLY A 181 -24.86 11.45 18.49
N VAL A 182 -24.76 12.21 19.59
CA VAL A 182 -23.53 12.97 19.92
C VAL A 182 -22.35 12.02 20.17
N ILE A 183 -22.57 10.88 20.81
CA ILE A 183 -21.52 9.87 21.03
C ILE A 183 -21.09 9.25 19.71
N VAL A 184 -22.03 8.88 18.84
CA VAL A 184 -21.74 8.32 17.52
C VAL A 184 -21.00 9.32 16.63
N VAL A 185 -21.49 10.55 16.54
CA VAL A 185 -20.86 11.62 15.74
C VAL A 185 -19.47 11.94 16.29
N GLY A 186 -19.31 12.06 17.62
CA GLY A 186 -18.00 12.28 18.23
C GLY A 186 -17.01 11.15 17.95
N LEU A 187 -17.47 9.90 18.00
CA LEU A 187 -16.64 8.74 17.65
C LEU A 187 -16.29 8.71 16.16
N ILE A 188 -17.26 8.97 15.28
CA ILE A 188 -17.02 9.07 13.83
C ILE A 188 -15.94 10.11 13.58
N LEU A 189 -16.12 11.34 14.09
CA LEU A 189 -15.14 12.41 13.94
C LEU A 189 -13.74 12.01 14.44
N VAL A 190 -13.63 11.36 15.61
CA VAL A 190 -12.34 10.87 16.11
C VAL A 190 -11.75 9.78 15.20
N THR A 191 -12.57 8.85 14.74
CA THR A 191 -12.13 7.72 13.88
C THR A 191 -11.85 8.13 12.44
N THR A 192 -12.38 9.26 11.97
CA THR A 192 -12.16 9.75 10.60
C THR A 192 -11.13 10.87 10.55
N MET A 193 -11.14 11.83 11.48
CA MET A 193 -10.18 12.95 11.45
C MET A 193 -8.79 12.58 11.95
N VAL A 194 -8.65 11.67 12.92
CA VAL A 194 -7.31 11.29 13.40
C VAL A 194 -6.50 10.56 12.31
N PRO A 195 -7.07 9.62 11.54
CA PRO A 195 -6.37 9.03 10.40
C PRO A 195 -6.07 10.01 9.28
N VAL A 196 -7.00 10.91 8.95
CA VAL A 196 -6.79 11.93 7.91
C VAL A 196 -5.65 12.87 8.31
N TRP A 197 -5.64 13.34 9.56
CA TRP A 197 -4.54 14.16 10.06
C TRP A 197 -3.21 13.42 10.06
N ALA A 198 -3.19 12.14 10.48
CA ALA A 198 -1.99 11.30 10.46
C ALA A 198 -1.48 11.02 9.03
N TRP A 199 -2.37 11.04 8.04
CA TRP A 199 -2.03 10.92 6.62
C TRP A 199 -1.44 12.22 6.07
N GLU A 200 -2.07 13.36 6.38
CA GLU A 200 -1.61 14.70 5.95
C GLU A 200 -0.32 15.14 6.63
N SER A 201 -0.06 14.71 7.86
CA SER A 201 1.17 15.02 8.60
C SER A 201 2.40 14.27 8.11
N GLY A 202 2.25 13.41 7.10
CA GLY A 202 3.33 12.57 6.56
C GLY A 202 3.81 11.48 7.52
N THR A 203 3.21 11.34 8.71
CA THR A 203 3.69 10.48 9.80
C THR A 203 3.63 8.99 9.45
N LEU A 204 2.82 8.62 8.46
CA LEU A 204 2.68 7.24 7.98
C LEU A 204 3.37 6.99 6.63
N GLN A 205 4.04 7.99 6.04
CA GLN A 205 4.65 7.87 4.71
C GLN A 205 5.89 6.97 4.73
N ASP A 206 6.63 6.92 5.83
CA ASP A 206 7.80 6.05 6.03
C ASP A 206 7.43 4.58 6.27
N LEU A 207 6.14 4.27 6.44
CA LEU A 207 5.67 2.90 6.62
C LEU A 207 5.45 2.21 5.27
N SER A 208 5.74 0.91 5.22
CA SER A 208 5.40 0.08 4.07
C SER A 208 3.90 0.16 3.76
N SER A 209 3.53 0.07 2.48
CA SER A 209 2.14 0.15 2.01
C SER A 209 1.22 -0.80 2.78
N VAL A 210 1.66 -2.05 2.96
CA VAL A 210 0.94 -3.07 3.75
C VAL A 210 0.73 -2.65 5.21
N THR A 211 1.75 -2.07 5.85
CA THR A 211 1.64 -1.61 7.25
C THR A 211 0.71 -0.42 7.38
N ARG A 212 0.77 0.50 6.42
CA ARG A 212 -0.11 1.67 6.33
C ARG A 212 -1.57 1.26 6.14
N ASP A 213 -1.82 0.26 5.28
CA ASP A 213 -3.15 -0.29 5.04
C ASP A 213 -3.69 -1.00 6.27
N LEU A 214 -2.88 -1.82 6.94
CA LEU A 214 -3.26 -2.51 8.17
C LEU A 214 -3.56 -1.53 9.32
N ILE A 215 -2.80 -0.46 9.46
CA ILE A 215 -3.07 0.59 10.45
C ILE A 215 -4.38 1.29 10.13
N THR A 216 -4.58 1.67 8.87
CA THR A 216 -5.82 2.32 8.42
C THR A 216 -7.02 1.40 8.72
N ILE A 217 -7.00 0.16 8.24
CA ILE A 217 -8.05 -0.83 8.48
C ILE A 217 -8.26 -1.06 9.99
N GLY A 218 -7.18 -1.15 10.77
CA GLY A 218 -7.22 -1.32 12.22
C GLY A 218 -7.93 -0.15 12.93
N VAL A 219 -7.62 1.09 12.56
CA VAL A 219 -8.27 2.27 13.17
C VAL A 219 -9.76 2.32 12.83
N TRP A 220 -10.12 2.04 11.58
CA TRP A 220 -11.53 2.01 11.16
C TRP A 220 -12.32 0.87 11.82
N THR A 221 -11.74 -0.33 11.89
CA THR A 221 -12.41 -1.50 12.49
C THR A 221 -12.57 -1.37 14.00
N VAL A 222 -11.54 -0.93 14.72
CA VAL A 222 -11.62 -0.69 16.19
C VAL A 222 -12.56 0.48 16.50
N GLY A 223 -12.53 1.53 15.68
CA GLY A 223 -13.43 2.66 15.79
C GLY A 223 -14.89 2.25 15.66
N LEU A 224 -15.23 1.57 14.57
CA LEU A 224 -16.59 1.15 14.25
C LEU A 224 -17.12 0.12 15.26
N THR A 225 -16.30 -0.87 15.62
CA THR A 225 -16.69 -1.89 16.62
C THR A 225 -16.89 -1.27 18.01
N GLY A 226 -16.03 -0.34 18.43
CA GLY A 226 -16.18 0.41 19.68
C GLY A 226 -17.45 1.25 19.71
N SER A 227 -17.79 1.92 18.60
CA SER A 227 -19.04 2.68 18.47
C SER A 227 -20.28 1.81 18.57
N LEU A 228 -20.31 0.69 17.85
CA LEU A 228 -21.44 -0.26 17.91
C LEU A 228 -21.60 -0.88 19.30
N PHE A 229 -20.49 -1.17 19.99
CA PHE A 229 -20.53 -1.67 21.35
C PHE A 229 -21.06 -0.62 22.35
N LEU A 230 -20.63 0.63 22.24
CA LEU A 230 -21.13 1.72 23.09
C LEU A 230 -22.62 1.97 22.86
N LEU A 231 -23.04 2.01 21.60
CA LEU A 231 -24.46 2.07 21.20
C LEU A 231 -25.28 0.97 21.87
N TRP A 232 -24.84 -0.28 21.72
CA TRP A 232 -25.50 -1.44 22.33
C TRP A 232 -25.54 -1.34 23.86
N TYR A 233 -24.43 -0.95 24.50
CA TYR A 233 -24.33 -0.84 25.95
C TYR A 233 -25.28 0.23 26.50
N PHE A 234 -25.35 1.41 25.86
CA PHE A 234 -26.25 2.47 26.29
C PHE A 234 -27.71 2.12 26.07
N HIS A 235 -28.05 1.51 24.93
CA HIS A 235 -29.39 1.03 24.65
C HIS A 235 -29.84 0.00 25.69
N ARG A 236 -28.98 -0.99 25.99
CA ARG A 236 -29.26 -2.04 26.97
C ARG A 236 -29.38 -1.50 28.40
N LYS A 237 -28.52 -0.57 28.80
CA LYS A 237 -28.49 -0.03 30.18
C LYS A 237 -29.62 0.96 30.45
N ASN A 238 -29.97 1.77 29.46
CA ASN A 238 -31.03 2.78 29.60
C ASN A 238 -32.43 2.23 29.27
N ARG A 239 -32.54 0.95 28.86
CA ARG A 239 -33.79 0.33 28.38
C ARG A 239 -34.52 1.20 27.35
N VAL A 240 -33.73 1.81 26.46
CA VAL A 240 -34.27 2.39 25.23
C VAL A 240 -34.70 1.24 24.32
#